data_AF-A0A2V8IMG9-F1
#
_entry.id   AF-A0A2V8IMG9-F1
#
_cell.length_a   1.000
_cell.length_b   1.000
_cell.length_c   1.000
_cell.angle_alpha   90.00
_cell.angle_beta   90.00
_cell.angle_gamma   90.00
#
_symmetry.space_group_name_H-M   'P 1'
#
loop_
_entity.id
_entity.type
_entity.pdbx_description
1 polymer ?
#
loop_
_entity_poly.entity_id
_entity_poly.type
_entity_poly.pdbx_seq_one_letter_code
_entity_poly.pdbx_strand_id
1 'polypeptide(L)'
;MPFKFPKIVKALRMSTATAEGIFTGLINLLWTRDFGDRIELKPGDIAPDFRLAGSDGRWYGLRDFHGTHVVVLAWFPKAFTPG
;
A
#
# COMPACT_ATOMS: atom_id res chain seq x y z
N MET A 1 21.90 54.59 -16.71
CA MET A 1 20.49 54.32 -17.12
C MET A 1 20.15 52.89 -16.74
N PRO A 2 19.11 52.61 -15.92
CA PRO A 2 18.78 51.23 -15.55
C PRO A 2 17.96 50.56 -16.66
N PHE A 3 18.48 49.47 -17.21
CA PHE A 3 17.78 48.59 -18.14
C PHE A 3 16.59 47.91 -17.42
N LYS A 4 15.37 48.16 -17.88
CA LYS A 4 14.14 47.63 -17.28
C LYS A 4 13.76 46.32 -17.97
N PHE A 5 13.87 45.21 -17.27
CA PHE A 5 13.54 43.88 -17.81
C PHE A 5 12.04 43.76 -18.15
N PRO A 6 11.66 43.23 -19.32
CA PRO A 6 10.27 43.10 -19.72
C PRO A 6 9.54 42.05 -18.86
N LYS A 7 8.32 42.39 -18.41
CA LYS A 7 7.46 41.56 -17.54
C LYS A 7 7.25 40.12 -18.04
N ILE A 8 7.47 39.88 -19.33
CA ILE A 8 7.32 38.59 -20.04
C ILE A 8 8.28 37.52 -19.51
N VAL A 9 9.50 37.89 -19.09
CA VAL A 9 10.49 36.91 -18.58
C VAL A 9 10.10 36.37 -17.20
N LYS A 10 9.32 37.13 -16.42
CA LYS A 10 8.83 36.73 -15.09
C LYS A 10 7.64 35.77 -15.17
N ALA A 11 6.80 35.90 -16.20
CA ALA A 11 5.65 35.03 -16.44
C ALA A 11 6.07 33.61 -16.87
N LEU A 12 7.17 33.50 -17.62
CA LEU A 12 7.68 32.22 -18.13
C LEU A 12 8.30 31.32 -17.03
N ARG A 13 8.71 31.89 -15.89
CA ARG A 13 9.17 31.14 -14.72
C ARG A 13 8.03 30.64 -13.82
N MET A 14 6.80 31.11 -14.04
CA MET A 14 5.64 30.80 -13.20
C MET A 14 4.78 29.65 -13.73
N SER A 15 5.07 29.11 -14.92
CA SER A 15 4.28 28.05 -15.55
C SER A 15 4.70 26.63 -15.16
N THR A 16 5.87 26.44 -14.54
CA THR A 16 6.38 25.10 -14.20
C THR A 16 5.85 24.56 -12.87
N ALA A 17 5.42 25.42 -11.94
CA ALA A 17 4.98 24.99 -10.62
C ALA A 17 3.54 24.43 -10.58
N THR A 18 2.68 24.81 -11.52
CA THR A 18 1.26 24.39 -11.53
C THR A 18 1.07 23.02 -12.19
N ALA A 19 1.92 22.67 -13.15
CA ALA A 19 1.88 21.36 -13.82
C ALA A 19 2.27 20.21 -12.87
N GLU A 20 3.25 20.43 -11.99
CA GLU A 20 3.70 19.42 -11.01
C GLU A 20 2.66 19.12 -9.93
N GLY A 21 1.92 20.14 -9.47
CA GLY A 21 0.90 19.99 -8.43
C GLY A 21 -0.31 19.17 -8.89
N ILE A 22 -0.78 19.39 -10.13
CA ILE A 22 -1.89 18.63 -10.71
C ILE A 22 -1.47 17.18 -10.96
N PHE A 23 -0.24 16.97 -11.44
CA PHE A 23 0.29 15.63 -11.70
C PHE A 23 0.46 14.84 -10.40
N THR A 24 1.07 15.43 -9.36
CA THR A 24 1.23 14.78 -8.05
C THR A 24 -0.12 14.49 -7.39
N GLY A 25 -1.07 15.43 -7.47
CA GLY A 25 -2.43 15.23 -6.97
C GLY A 25 -3.17 14.09 -7.67
N LEU A 26 -3.04 13.98 -8.99
CA LEU A 26 -3.61 12.87 -9.77
C LEU A 26 -2.92 11.54 -9.47
N ILE A 27 -1.60 11.51 -9.32
CA ILE A 27 -0.87 10.27 -8.96
C ILE A 27 -1.35 9.78 -7.59
N ASN A 28 -1.41 10.62 -6.56
CA ASN A 28 -1.91 10.20 -5.26
C ASN A 28 -3.37 9.73 -5.30
N LEU A 29 -4.25 10.42 -6.05
CA LEU A 29 -5.64 9.99 -6.21
C LEU A 29 -5.78 8.64 -6.93
N LEU A 30 -4.90 8.34 -7.89
CA LEU A 30 -4.90 7.08 -8.63
C LEU A 30 -4.23 5.93 -7.84
N TRP A 31 -3.20 6.23 -7.05
CA TRP A 31 -2.48 5.22 -6.24
C TRP A 31 -3.21 4.85 -4.95
N THR A 32 -4.01 5.74 -4.36
CA THR A 32 -4.69 5.50 -3.07
C THR A 32 -6.02 4.76 -3.22
N ARG A 33 -6.45 4.44 -4.45
CA ARG A 33 -7.60 3.55 -4.62
C ARG A 33 -7.17 2.11 -4.35
N ASP A 34 -7.35 1.70 -3.10
CA ASP A 34 -7.45 0.31 -2.69
C ASP A 34 -8.64 -0.33 -3.41
N PHE A 35 -8.41 -0.79 -4.65
CA PHE A 35 -9.36 -1.57 -5.45
C PHE A 35 -9.28 -3.07 -5.13
N GLY A 36 -8.74 -3.45 -3.98
CA GLY A 36 -8.76 -4.84 -3.55
C GLY A 36 -10.19 -5.25 -3.20
N ASP A 37 -10.67 -6.34 -3.78
CA ASP A 37 -11.84 -7.04 -3.26
C ASP A 37 -11.54 -7.44 -1.81
N ARG A 38 -12.23 -6.81 -0.86
CA ARG A 38 -12.14 -7.19 0.55
C ARG A 38 -12.86 -8.52 0.70
N ILE A 39 -12.11 -9.61 0.82
CA ILE A 39 -12.66 -10.93 1.10
C ILE A 39 -13.25 -10.88 2.51
N GLU A 40 -14.57 -10.73 2.60
CA GLU A 40 -15.31 -10.82 3.85
C GLU A 40 -15.57 -12.30 4.15
N LEU A 41 -14.82 -12.84 5.12
CA LEU A 41 -14.94 -14.23 5.53
C LEU A 41 -16.18 -14.43 6.42
N LYS A 42 -16.90 -15.52 6.17
CA LYS A 42 -18.06 -15.94 6.96
C LYS A 42 -17.83 -17.33 7.57
N PRO A 43 -18.52 -17.67 8.67
CA PRO A 43 -18.41 -19.01 9.25
C PRO A 43 -18.76 -20.09 8.21
N GLY A 44 -17.88 -21.09 8.09
CA GLY A 44 -18.03 -22.19 7.12
C GLY A 44 -17.34 -21.96 5.78
N ASP A 45 -16.85 -20.74 5.50
CA ASP A 45 -16.03 -20.49 4.31
C ASP A 45 -14.72 -21.28 4.38
N ILE A 46 -14.29 -21.77 3.21
CA ILE A 46 -12.96 -22.37 3.08
C ILE A 46 -11.94 -21.25 3.30
N ALA A 47 -11.02 -21.48 4.25
CA ALA A 47 -9.94 -20.55 4.52
C ALA A 47 -9.11 -20.32 3.24
N PRO A 48 -8.85 -19.04 2.86
CA PRO A 48 -7.99 -18.74 1.71
C PRO A 48 -6.59 -19.31 1.89
N ASP A 49 -6.00 -19.81 0.82
CA ASP A 49 -4.61 -20.26 0.89
C ASP A 49 -3.69 -19.06 1.05
N PHE A 50 -2.82 -19.13 2.07
CA PHE A 50 -1.79 -18.15 2.33
C PHE A 50 -0.46 -18.84 2.61
N ARG A 51 0.63 -18.10 2.45
CA ARG A 51 1.99 -18.55 2.75
C ARG A 51 2.68 -17.55 3.67
N LEU A 52 3.29 -18.06 4.74
CA LEU A 52 4.01 -17.27 5.72
C LEU A 52 5.42 -17.81 5.89
N ALA A 53 6.38 -16.91 6.12
CA ALA A 53 7.72 -17.27 6.53
C ALA A 53 7.72 -17.63 8.03
N GLY A 54 8.30 -18.77 8.36
CA GLY A 54 8.56 -19.20 9.74
C GLY A 54 9.81 -18.53 10.30
N SER A 55 9.92 -18.54 11.64
CA SER A 55 11.12 -18.10 12.35
C SER A 55 12.33 -19.00 12.11
N ASP A 56 12.11 -20.19 11.54
CA ASP A 56 13.12 -21.15 11.10
C ASP A 56 13.65 -20.89 9.68
N GLY A 57 13.17 -19.83 9.01
CA GLY A 57 13.54 -19.47 7.65
C GLY A 57 12.85 -20.30 6.55
N ARG A 58 11.91 -21.19 6.91
CA ARG A 58 11.12 -21.96 5.95
C ARG A 58 9.82 -21.23 5.62
N TRP A 59 9.21 -21.58 4.48
CA TRP A 59 7.88 -21.11 4.11
C TRP A 59 6.85 -22.19 4.42
N TYR A 60 5.71 -21.78 4.97
CA TYR A 60 4.60 -22.63 5.32
C TYR A 60 3.33 -22.15 4.64
N GLY A 61 2.70 -23.02 3.85
CA GLY A 61 1.40 -22.77 3.24
C GLY A 61 0.27 -23.40 4.04
N LEU A 62 -0.92 -22.78 4.04
CA LEU A 62 -2.09 -23.37 4.69
C LEU A 62 -2.43 -24.77 4.13
N ARG A 63 -2.30 -24.93 2.81
CA ARG A 63 -2.50 -26.21 2.10
C ARG A 63 -1.63 -27.35 2.62
N ASP A 64 -0.45 -27.07 3.17
CA ASP A 64 0.48 -28.08 3.66
C ASP A 64 -0.07 -28.83 4.89
N PHE A 65 -1.08 -28.26 5.56
CA PHE A 65 -1.69 -28.79 6.78
C PHE A 65 -3.09 -29.39 6.58
N HIS A 66 -3.59 -29.41 5.35
CA HIS A 66 -4.92 -29.95 5.04
C HIS A 66 -5.07 -31.41 5.51
N GLY A 67 -6.17 -31.71 6.20
CA GLY A 67 -6.55 -33.07 6.60
C GLY A 67 -5.65 -33.73 7.65
N THR A 68 -4.60 -33.05 8.12
CA THR A 68 -3.62 -33.63 9.04
C THR A 68 -3.51 -32.86 10.36
N HIS A 69 -3.71 -31.54 10.34
CA HIS A 69 -3.51 -30.70 11.52
C HIS A 69 -4.57 -29.60 11.63
N VAL A 70 -4.92 -29.26 12.87
CA VAL A 70 -5.69 -28.04 13.18
C VAL A 70 -4.72 -26.87 13.18
N VAL A 71 -5.02 -25.83 12.40
CA VAL A 71 -4.19 -24.62 12.30
C VAL A 71 -4.89 -23.48 13.03
N VAL A 72 -4.17 -22.80 13.93
CA VAL A 72 -4.65 -21.60 14.62
C VAL A 72 -3.85 -20.40 14.12
N LEU A 73 -4.55 -19.40 13.57
CA LEU A 73 -3.95 -18.13 13.19
C LEU A 73 -4.16 -17.12 14.31
N ALA A 74 -3.06 -16.69 14.93
CA ALA A 74 -3.06 -15.62 15.92
C ALA A 74 -2.25 -14.43 15.38
N TRP A 75 -2.79 -13.22 15.52
CA TRP A 75 -2.16 -11.99 15.04
C TRP A 75 -2.07 -10.97 16.18
N PHE A 76 -0.92 -10.27 16.23
CA PHE A 76 -0.63 -9.24 17.22
C PHE A 76 -0.17 -7.98 16.49
N PRO A 77 -0.73 -6.79 16.77
CA PRO A 77 -0.31 -5.54 16.13
C PRO A 77 1.17 -5.24 16.33
N LYS A 78 1.69 -5.65 17.49
CA LYS A 78 3.09 -5.52 17.89
C LYS A 78 3.49 -6.74 18.69
N ALA A 79 4.62 -7.33 18.31
CA ALA A 79 5.18 -8.44 19.07
C ALA A 79 5.70 -7.96 20.44
N PHE A 80 5.66 -8.85 21.44
CA PHE A 80 6.28 -8.66 22.75
C PHE A 80 5.76 -7.48 23.60
N THR A 81 4.48 -7.14 23.47
CA THR A 81 3.82 -6.18 24.38
C THR A 81 2.84 -6.87 25.32
N PRO A 82 2.75 -6.46 26.61
CA PRO A 82 1.54 -6.74 27.40
C PRO A 82 0.38 -6.03 26.69
N GLY A 83 -0.67 -6.79 26.35
CA GLY A 83 -1.75 -6.37 25.44
C GLY A 83 -2.49 -5.10 25.84
#